data_AF-A0ABD5V5G3-F1
#
_entry.id   AF-A0ABD5V5G3-F1
#
_cell.length_a   1.000
_cell.length_b   1.000
_cell.length_c   1.000
_cell.angle_alpha   90.00
_cell.angle_beta   90.00
_cell.angle_gamma   90.00
#
_symmetry.space_group_name_H-M   'P 1'
#
loop_
_entity.id
_entity.type
_entity.pdbx_description
1 polymer ?
#
loop_
_entity_poly.entity_id
_entity_poly.type
_entity_poly.pdbx_seq_one_letter_code
_entity_poly.pdbx_strand_id
1 'polypeptide(L)'
;MAEFVFFGGKGGVGKTTVASAYALKCARAGLDTLVVSTDPAHSTGDVFDQEFGDDPRPVEGIENLRAMEIDPETEVQEHLQETKRALGEQLSSGMAGEIDLQIEMAHRTPGAYEAALLDRFIDVMRDADCDRMVFDTSPTGSTLRLLSLPDLLEKWVDRLAHKREKSIDYFEMAAIGKQEPRRVREGDPILARLQGRKERFSYAGEALRGSAFYLVCTPDELSVRETERSLSTHREYGLSVEGVVINKRTPEPEPHEEGRGARFLREKVATERERIDEMHESFDAPIVGEIGTRVREIKGDLLAEVAAELDVDV
;
A
#
# COMPACT_ATOMS: atom_id res chain seq x y z
N MET A 1 -12.73 15.08 -3.17
CA MET A 1 -12.27 13.81 -3.75
C MET A 1 -10.98 13.44 -3.06
N ALA A 2 -10.72 12.15 -2.86
CA ALA A 2 -9.53 11.70 -2.16
C ALA A 2 -8.27 11.96 -3.01
N GLU A 3 -7.23 12.48 -2.39
CA GLU A 3 -5.90 12.66 -3.00
C GLU A 3 -5.23 11.30 -3.23
N PHE A 4 -5.32 10.42 -2.23
CA PHE A 4 -4.76 9.07 -2.26
C PHE A 4 -5.85 8.04 -2.58
N VAL A 5 -5.58 7.19 -3.57
CA VAL A 5 -6.46 6.12 -4.01
C VAL A 5 -5.70 4.80 -4.02
N PHE A 6 -6.23 3.79 -3.34
CA PHE A 6 -5.58 2.50 -3.18
C PHE A 6 -6.35 1.39 -3.89
N PHE A 7 -5.64 0.56 -4.64
CA PHE A 7 -6.19 -0.66 -5.22
C PHE A 7 -5.64 -1.89 -4.50
N GLY A 8 -6.54 -2.64 -3.87
CA GLY A 8 -6.25 -3.84 -3.07
C GLY A 8 -6.96 -5.08 -3.61
N GLY A 9 -6.61 -6.25 -3.06
CA GLY A 9 -7.22 -7.52 -3.46
C GLY A 9 -6.24 -8.68 -3.52
N LYS A 10 -6.76 -9.86 -3.85
CA LYS A 10 -5.98 -11.10 -3.91
C LYS A 10 -4.86 -11.05 -4.97
N GLY A 11 -3.84 -11.89 -4.84
CA GLY A 11 -2.87 -12.13 -5.90
C GLY A 11 -3.49 -12.64 -7.19
N GLY A 12 -3.05 -12.09 -8.32
CA GLY A 12 -3.46 -12.55 -9.66
C GLY A 12 -4.82 -12.07 -10.15
N VAL A 13 -5.52 -11.18 -9.45
CA VAL A 13 -6.81 -10.62 -9.88
C VAL A 13 -6.70 -9.43 -10.85
N GLY A 14 -5.49 -8.91 -11.08
CA GLY A 14 -5.22 -7.80 -12.02
C GLY A 14 -5.30 -6.40 -11.40
N LYS A 15 -4.90 -6.26 -10.12
CA LYS A 15 -4.84 -4.97 -9.40
C LYS A 15 -4.03 -3.92 -10.15
N THR A 16 -2.81 -4.26 -10.54
CA THR A 16 -1.90 -3.38 -11.27
C THR A 16 -2.53 -2.82 -12.54
N THR A 17 -3.18 -3.68 -13.33
CA THR A 17 -3.90 -3.25 -14.53
C THR A 17 -5.02 -2.26 -14.21
N VAL A 18 -5.82 -2.53 -13.17
CA VAL A 18 -6.92 -1.65 -12.76
C VAL A 18 -6.41 -0.33 -12.18
N ALA A 19 -5.37 -0.36 -11.36
CA ALA A 19 -4.72 0.82 -10.81
C ALA A 19 -4.13 1.70 -11.92
N SER A 20 -3.37 1.11 -12.84
CA SER A 20 -2.82 1.81 -14.01
C SER A 20 -3.89 2.36 -14.93
N ALA A 21 -5.00 1.63 -15.13
CA ALA A 21 -6.14 2.10 -15.92
C ALA A 21 -6.83 3.30 -15.26
N TYR A 22 -7.01 3.26 -13.93
CA TYR A 22 -7.55 4.39 -13.18
C TYR A 22 -6.62 5.61 -13.21
N ALA A 23 -5.32 5.41 -13.08
CA ALA A 23 -4.34 6.49 -13.18
C ALA A 23 -4.32 7.12 -14.57
N LEU A 24 -4.43 6.31 -15.63
CA LEU A 24 -4.61 6.78 -17.00
C LEU A 24 -5.91 7.61 -17.13
N LYS A 25 -7.01 7.17 -16.51
CA LYS A 25 -8.27 7.92 -16.48
C LYS A 25 -8.10 9.28 -15.82
N CYS A 26 -7.37 9.34 -14.70
CA CYS A 26 -7.08 10.57 -13.95
C CYS A 26 -6.23 11.55 -14.77
N ALA A 27 -5.13 11.07 -15.33
CA ALA A 27 -4.23 11.86 -16.15
C ALA A 27 -4.93 12.45 -17.39
N ARG A 28 -5.80 11.65 -18.05
CA ARG A 28 -6.60 12.10 -19.20
C ARG A 28 -7.67 13.13 -18.84
N ALA A 29 -8.09 13.19 -17.58
CA ALA A 29 -8.96 14.26 -17.09
C ALA A 29 -8.21 15.55 -16.75
N GLY A 30 -6.86 15.54 -16.86
CA GLY A 30 -6.01 16.70 -16.62
C GLY A 30 -5.42 16.79 -15.21
N LEU A 31 -5.55 15.75 -14.38
CA LEU A 31 -4.92 15.69 -13.05
C LEU A 31 -3.45 15.28 -13.17
N ASP A 32 -2.55 15.96 -12.45
CA ASP A 32 -1.18 15.46 -12.25
C ASP A 32 -1.25 14.20 -11.38
N THR A 33 -0.95 13.05 -11.98
CA THR A 33 -1.20 11.73 -11.41
C THR A 33 0.10 10.97 -11.21
N LEU A 34 0.29 10.40 -10.01
CA LEU A 34 1.41 9.52 -9.70
C LEU A 34 0.92 8.10 -9.39
N VAL A 35 1.41 7.11 -10.12
CA VAL A 35 1.25 5.68 -9.77
C VAL A 35 2.41 5.26 -8.88
N VAL A 36 2.08 4.68 -7.72
CA VAL A 36 3.05 4.12 -6.78
C VAL A 36 2.77 2.64 -6.64
N SER A 37 3.67 1.81 -7.13
CA SER A 37 3.57 0.35 -6.98
C SER A 37 4.52 -0.15 -5.91
N THR A 38 4.04 -1.09 -5.11
CA THR A 38 4.86 -1.87 -4.17
C THR A 38 4.80 -3.35 -4.47
N ASP A 39 4.44 -3.72 -5.69
CA ASP A 39 4.52 -5.09 -6.16
C ASP A 39 5.98 -5.41 -6.52
N PRO A 40 6.64 -6.36 -5.82
CA PRO A 40 8.01 -6.76 -6.15
C PRO A 40 8.15 -7.39 -7.55
N ALA A 41 7.03 -7.70 -8.22
CA ALA A 41 7.04 -8.27 -9.57
C ALA A 41 7.19 -7.24 -10.71
N HIS A 42 7.41 -5.94 -10.41
CA HIS A 42 7.57 -4.87 -11.43
C HIS A 42 6.41 -4.80 -12.46
N SER A 43 5.20 -5.15 -12.01
CA SER A 43 4.04 -5.30 -12.89
C SER A 43 3.53 -3.96 -13.45
N THR A 44 3.90 -2.82 -12.86
CA THR A 44 3.52 -1.50 -13.39
C THR A 44 4.35 -1.17 -14.61
N GLY A 45 5.65 -1.50 -14.58
CA GLY A 45 6.52 -1.37 -15.74
C GLY A 45 6.07 -2.22 -16.92
N ASP A 46 5.58 -3.43 -16.67
CA ASP A 46 5.00 -4.28 -17.71
C ASP A 46 3.76 -3.65 -18.35
N VAL A 47 2.85 -3.07 -17.57
CA VAL A 47 1.61 -2.44 -18.08
C VAL A 47 1.90 -1.23 -18.98
N PHE A 48 2.89 -0.41 -18.61
CA PHE A 48 3.28 0.79 -19.37
C PHE A 48 4.39 0.54 -20.40
N ASP A 49 4.95 -0.68 -20.46
CA ASP A 49 6.07 -1.05 -21.33
C ASP A 49 7.32 -0.17 -21.10
N GLN A 50 7.56 0.20 -19.84
CA GLN A 50 8.62 1.11 -19.41
C GLN A 50 9.13 0.73 -18.02
N GLU A 51 10.45 0.70 -17.81
CA GLU A 51 10.99 0.41 -16.47
C GLU A 51 10.84 1.62 -15.53
N PHE A 52 10.46 1.37 -14.28
CA PHE A 52 10.37 2.35 -13.19
C PHE A 52 11.31 1.95 -12.05
N GLY A 53 11.56 2.89 -11.14
CA GLY A 53 12.36 2.65 -9.94
C GLY A 53 11.83 3.52 -8.80
N ASP A 54 12.65 3.71 -7.76
CA ASP A 54 12.22 4.39 -6.54
C ASP A 54 11.99 5.90 -6.69
N ASP A 55 12.38 6.50 -7.82
CA ASP A 55 12.10 7.91 -8.12
C ASP A 55 10.97 8.04 -9.15
N PRO A 56 9.99 8.95 -8.95
CA PRO A 56 8.93 9.22 -9.91
C PRO A 56 9.47 9.59 -11.30
N ARG A 57 9.05 8.86 -12.32
CA ARG A 57 9.39 9.14 -13.73
C ARG A 57 8.14 9.32 -14.58
N PRO A 58 8.14 10.24 -15.57
CA PRO A 58 7.04 10.36 -16.53
C PRO A 58 6.79 9.05 -17.27
N VAL A 59 5.53 8.72 -17.51
CA VAL A 59 5.15 7.59 -18.37
C VAL A 59 5.13 8.07 -19.83
N GLU A 60 5.90 7.41 -20.68
CA GLU A 60 6.02 7.80 -22.09
C GLU A 60 4.66 7.74 -22.81
N GLY A 61 4.34 8.82 -23.54
CA GLY A 61 3.11 8.92 -24.32
C GLY A 61 1.84 9.24 -23.52
N ILE A 62 1.93 9.48 -22.20
CA ILE A 62 0.79 9.87 -21.36
C ILE A 62 1.14 11.15 -20.60
N GLU A 63 0.54 12.27 -21.00
CA GLU A 63 0.71 13.54 -20.28
C GLU A 63 0.13 13.48 -18.87
N ASN A 64 0.72 14.21 -17.93
CA ASN A 64 0.32 14.29 -16.52
C ASN A 64 0.32 12.95 -15.77
N LEU A 65 1.06 11.94 -16.27
CA LEU A 65 1.21 10.67 -15.58
C LEU A 65 2.68 10.39 -15.28
N ARG A 66 2.96 10.13 -14.00
CA ARG A 66 4.23 9.61 -13.51
C ARG A 66 4.01 8.25 -12.86
N ALA A 67 5.04 7.42 -12.86
CA ALA A 67 5.04 6.16 -12.12
C ALA A 67 6.36 5.96 -11.37
N MET A 68 6.27 5.24 -10.26
CA MET A 68 7.39 4.75 -9.48
C MET A 68 7.08 3.34 -8.98
N GLU A 69 8.12 2.55 -8.81
CA GLU A 69 8.06 1.21 -8.24
C GLU A 69 9.02 1.18 -7.05
N ILE A 70 8.45 1.00 -5.87
CA ILE A 70 9.21 0.90 -4.62
C ILE A 70 9.72 -0.54 -4.52
N ASP A 71 11.03 -0.72 -4.52
CA ASP A 71 11.63 -2.03 -4.23
C ASP A 71 11.72 -2.24 -2.72
N PRO A 72 10.88 -3.12 -2.16
CA PRO A 72 10.83 -3.33 -0.72
C PRO A 72 12.13 -3.89 -0.13
N GLU A 73 12.89 -4.69 -0.88
CA GLU A 73 14.16 -5.24 -0.40
C GLU A 73 15.21 -4.15 -0.29
N THR A 74 15.28 -3.29 -1.31
CA THR A 74 16.17 -2.12 -1.34
C THR A 74 15.83 -1.18 -0.18
N GLU A 75 14.56 -0.85 0.03
CA GLU A 75 14.11 0.02 1.14
C GLU A 75 14.49 -0.54 2.52
N VAL A 76 14.35 -1.85 2.73
CA VAL A 76 14.76 -2.49 4.00
C VAL A 76 16.28 -2.39 4.20
N GLN A 77 17.07 -2.56 3.15
CA GLN A 77 18.53 -2.41 3.23
C GLN A 77 18.94 -0.97 3.48
N GLU A 78 18.28 0.00 2.86
CA GLU A 78 18.56 1.42 3.09
C GLU A 78 18.20 1.82 4.52
N HIS A 79 17.01 1.44 5.01
CA HIS A 79 16.58 1.66 6.40
C HIS A 79 17.56 1.05 7.41
N LEU A 80 18.10 -0.13 7.12
CA LEU A 80 19.13 -0.80 7.91
C LEU A 80 20.40 0.04 7.99
N GLN A 81 20.87 0.53 6.85
CA GLN A 81 22.10 1.32 6.77
C GLN A 81 21.94 2.68 7.45
N GLU A 82 20.80 3.34 7.30
CA GLU A 82 20.49 4.59 8.00
C GLU A 82 20.44 4.40 9.51
N THR A 83 19.79 3.33 9.97
CA THR A 83 19.72 2.99 11.39
C THR A 83 21.11 2.73 11.96
N LYS A 84 21.97 2.01 11.21
CA LYS A 84 23.37 1.79 11.58
C LYS A 84 24.16 3.08 11.65
N ARG A 85 24.04 3.97 10.66
CA ARG A 85 24.73 5.28 10.65
C ARG A 85 24.32 6.14 11.85
N ALA A 86 23.02 6.26 12.08
CA ALA A 86 22.47 7.07 13.18
C ALA A 86 22.91 6.58 14.57
N LEU A 87 23.03 5.26 14.76
CA LEU A 87 23.52 4.67 16.00
C LEU A 87 25.05 4.72 16.09
N GLY A 88 25.76 4.49 14.99
CA GLY A 88 27.22 4.50 14.92
C GLY A 88 27.83 5.86 15.27
N GLU A 89 27.20 6.96 14.89
CA GLU A 89 27.63 8.33 15.25
C GLU A 89 27.54 8.61 16.77
N GLN A 90 26.76 7.83 17.52
CA GLN A 90 26.54 8.03 18.95
C GLN A 90 27.36 7.10 19.85
N LEU A 91 28.21 6.22 19.29
CA LEU A 91 28.77 5.08 20.03
C LEU A 91 30.30 4.92 19.91
N SER A 92 30.90 4.26 20.90
CA SER A 92 32.33 3.92 20.93
C SER A 92 32.61 2.63 20.15
N SER A 93 33.81 2.53 19.56
CA SER A 93 34.23 1.44 18.66
C SER A 93 34.14 0.02 19.25
N GLY A 94 34.07 -0.13 20.58
CA GLY A 94 33.96 -1.41 21.26
C GLY A 94 32.55 -2.02 21.31
N MET A 95 31.49 -1.23 21.10
CA MET A 95 30.09 -1.69 21.13
C MET A 95 29.48 -1.88 19.74
N ALA A 96 30.19 -1.49 18.68
CA ALA A 96 29.69 -1.48 17.31
C ALA A 96 29.29 -2.88 16.80
N GLY A 97 30.12 -3.91 17.05
CA GLY A 97 29.88 -5.26 16.52
C GLY A 97 28.67 -5.98 17.14
N GLU A 98 28.39 -5.76 18.43
CA GLU A 98 27.25 -6.39 19.10
C GLU A 98 25.92 -5.71 18.72
N ILE A 99 25.96 -4.40 18.48
CA ILE A 99 24.81 -3.63 18.02
C ILE A 99 24.53 -3.91 16.54
N ASP A 100 25.55 -4.06 15.70
CA ASP A 100 25.37 -4.48 14.30
C ASP A 100 24.60 -5.80 14.20
N LEU A 101 24.95 -6.78 15.05
CA LEU A 101 24.25 -8.06 15.12
C LEU A 101 22.79 -7.89 15.59
N GLN A 102 22.54 -7.05 16.60
CA GLN A 102 21.18 -6.77 17.08
C GLN A 102 20.31 -6.07 16.02
N ILE A 103 20.88 -5.13 15.29
CA ILE A 103 20.19 -4.45 14.19
C ILE A 103 19.88 -5.46 13.08
N GLU A 104 20.84 -6.28 12.68
CA GLU A 104 20.63 -7.32 11.65
C GLU A 104 19.54 -8.32 12.07
N MET A 105 19.51 -8.71 13.35
CA MET A 105 18.43 -9.56 13.90
C MET A 105 17.07 -8.85 13.89
N ALA A 106 17.01 -7.56 14.22
CA ALA A 106 15.77 -6.78 14.17
C ALA A 106 15.22 -6.66 12.74
N HIS A 107 16.09 -6.51 11.74
CA HIS A 107 15.68 -6.41 10.33
C HIS A 107 15.21 -7.74 9.73
N ARG A 108 15.60 -8.88 10.32
CA ARG A 108 15.07 -10.20 9.97
C ARG A 108 13.80 -10.57 10.74
N THR A 109 13.29 -9.67 11.58
CA THR A 109 12.06 -9.91 12.35
C THR A 109 10.84 -9.71 11.45
N PRO A 110 9.83 -10.61 11.52
CA PRO A 110 8.56 -10.39 10.83
C PRO A 110 7.97 -9.01 11.19
N GLY A 111 7.57 -8.21 10.20
CA GLY A 111 7.11 -6.83 10.42
C GLY A 111 8.15 -5.75 10.11
N ALA A 112 9.44 -6.08 10.04
CA ALA A 112 10.49 -5.11 9.70
C ALA A 112 10.36 -4.63 8.24
N TYR A 113 9.99 -5.55 7.36
CA TYR A 113 9.69 -5.29 5.96
C TYR A 113 8.54 -4.30 5.80
N GLU A 114 7.42 -4.57 6.46
CA GLU A 114 6.24 -3.71 6.43
C GLU A 114 6.50 -2.35 7.07
N ALA A 115 7.37 -2.27 8.09
CA ALA A 115 7.74 -1.01 8.70
C ALA A 115 8.61 -0.13 7.78
N ALA A 116 9.58 -0.72 7.07
CA ALA A 116 10.41 0.01 6.10
C ALA A 116 9.56 0.53 4.93
N LEU A 117 8.68 -0.33 4.39
CA LEU A 117 7.71 0.09 3.38
C LEU A 117 6.83 1.23 3.89
N LEU A 118 6.29 1.14 5.11
CA LEU A 118 5.47 2.21 5.66
C LEU A 118 6.24 3.54 5.74
N ASP A 119 7.50 3.52 6.19
CA ASP A 119 8.33 4.72 6.24
C ASP A 119 8.49 5.32 4.83
N ARG A 120 8.72 4.50 3.81
CA ARG A 120 8.82 4.96 2.42
C ARG A 120 7.51 5.52 1.86
N PHE A 121 6.39 4.85 2.13
CA PHE A 121 5.05 5.36 1.79
C PHE A 121 4.82 6.74 2.39
N ILE A 122 5.20 6.94 3.65
CA ILE A 122 5.04 8.23 4.34
C ILE A 122 5.85 9.32 3.63
N ASP A 123 7.08 9.02 3.21
CA ASP A 123 7.90 10.00 2.48
C ASP A 123 7.28 10.35 1.13
N VAL A 124 6.86 9.36 0.35
CA VAL A 124 6.19 9.58 -0.94
C VAL A 124 4.90 10.38 -0.77
N MET A 125 4.06 10.05 0.21
CA MET A 125 2.81 10.76 0.49
C MET A 125 3.02 12.19 1.01
N ARG A 126 4.20 12.55 1.54
CA ARG A 126 4.49 13.91 2.01
C ARG A 126 5.18 14.77 0.97
N ASP A 127 6.00 14.16 0.12
CA ASP A 127 6.92 14.87 -0.76
C ASP A 127 6.39 14.99 -2.20
N ALA A 128 5.44 14.15 -2.61
CA ALA A 128 4.91 14.18 -3.96
C ALA A 128 3.94 15.35 -4.17
N ASP A 129 4.33 16.26 -5.06
CA ASP A 129 3.46 17.32 -5.58
C ASP A 129 2.66 16.74 -6.76
N CYS A 130 1.44 16.27 -6.49
CA CYS A 130 0.50 15.75 -7.50
C CYS A 130 -0.95 15.90 -7.02
N ASP A 131 -1.90 15.97 -7.96
CA ASP A 131 -3.34 16.07 -7.63
C ASP A 131 -3.93 14.70 -7.21
N ARG A 132 -3.36 13.61 -7.72
CA ARG A 132 -3.85 12.24 -7.51
C ARG A 132 -2.71 11.25 -7.39
N MET A 133 -2.68 10.51 -6.29
CA MET A 133 -1.76 9.40 -6.09
C MET A 133 -2.52 8.07 -6.09
N VAL A 134 -2.11 7.16 -6.98
CA VAL A 134 -2.74 5.85 -7.16
C VAL A 134 -1.77 4.77 -6.69
N PHE A 135 -2.12 4.07 -5.62
CA PHE A 135 -1.32 2.99 -5.06
C PHE A 135 -1.76 1.63 -5.60
N ASP A 136 -0.85 0.95 -6.29
CA ASP A 136 -0.94 -0.48 -6.59
C ASP A 136 -0.31 -1.28 -5.46
N THR A 137 -1.16 -1.88 -4.62
CA THR A 137 -0.70 -2.54 -3.40
C THR A 137 -0.30 -3.99 -3.64
N SER A 138 0.71 -4.45 -2.89
CA SER A 138 1.20 -5.83 -2.95
C SER A 138 0.07 -6.87 -2.79
N PRO A 139 0.11 -7.99 -3.52
CA PRO A 139 -0.87 -9.07 -3.41
C PRO A 139 -0.72 -9.84 -2.10
N THR A 140 -1.35 -9.43 -0.99
CA THR A 140 -1.62 -10.29 0.19
C THR A 140 -2.35 -9.53 1.30
N GLY A 141 -2.91 -10.25 2.28
CA GLY A 141 -3.39 -9.69 3.55
C GLY A 141 -2.35 -8.88 4.35
N SER A 142 -1.10 -8.83 3.88
CA SER A 142 -0.03 -7.94 4.35
C SER A 142 -0.31 -6.46 4.06
N THR A 143 -1.07 -6.12 3.01
CA THR A 143 -1.44 -4.72 2.72
C THR A 143 -2.32 -4.16 3.83
N LEU A 144 -3.34 -4.89 4.27
CA LEU A 144 -4.18 -4.49 5.40
C LEU A 144 -3.38 -4.35 6.72
N ARG A 145 -2.32 -5.16 6.88
CA ARG A 145 -1.38 -4.97 7.98
C ARG A 145 -0.61 -3.67 7.83
N LEU A 146 -0.01 -3.41 6.67
CA LEU A 146 0.69 -2.17 6.36
C LEU A 146 -0.17 -0.94 6.67
N LEU A 147 -1.44 -0.97 6.27
CA LEU A 147 -2.39 0.13 6.46
C LEU A 147 -2.85 0.32 7.92
N SER A 148 -2.75 -0.72 8.76
CA SER A 148 -3.07 -0.65 10.20
C SER A 148 -1.84 -0.43 11.09
N LEU A 149 -0.64 -0.53 10.53
CA LEU A 149 0.61 -0.31 11.26
C LEU A 149 0.76 1.10 11.83
N PRO A 150 0.34 2.20 11.18
CA PRO A 150 0.51 3.54 11.73
C PRO A 150 -0.03 3.68 13.15
N ASP A 151 -1.30 3.31 13.36
CA ASP A 151 -1.95 3.39 14.68
C ASP A 151 -1.27 2.49 15.73
N LEU A 152 -0.78 1.32 15.32
CA LEU A 152 -0.08 0.39 16.21
C LEU A 152 1.29 0.94 16.63
N LEU A 153 2.06 1.43 15.66
CA LEU A 153 3.40 1.96 15.86
C LEU A 153 3.37 3.29 16.62
N GLU A 154 2.37 4.14 16.38
CA GLU A 154 2.16 5.37 17.15
C GLU A 154 1.97 5.05 18.65
N LYS A 155 1.04 4.12 18.98
CA LYS A 155 0.81 3.67 20.35
C LYS A 155 2.05 3.05 20.99
N TRP A 156 2.87 2.36 20.20
CA TRP A 156 4.11 1.78 20.66
C TRP A 156 5.18 2.85 20.97
N VAL A 157 5.32 3.83 20.10
CA VAL A 157 6.21 4.99 20.28
C VAL A 157 5.80 5.78 21.54
N ASP A 158 4.51 6.00 21.78
CA ASP A 158 4.02 6.64 23.00
C ASP A 158 4.45 5.90 24.27
N ARG A 159 4.39 4.56 24.27
CA ARG A 159 4.85 3.76 25.40
C ARG A 159 6.36 3.87 25.61
N LEU A 160 7.14 3.95 24.54
CA LEU A 160 8.60 4.13 24.62
C LEU A 160 8.95 5.53 25.14
N ALA A 161 8.28 6.56 24.67
CA ALA A 161 8.45 7.93 25.15
C ALA A 161 8.16 8.02 26.65
N HIS A 162 7.03 7.47 27.08
CA HIS A 162 6.66 7.44 28.50
C HIS A 162 7.67 6.67 29.38
N LYS A 163 8.21 5.55 28.88
CA LYS A 163 9.29 4.83 29.58
C LYS A 163 10.57 5.65 29.66
N ARG A 164 10.92 6.39 28.60
CA ARG A 164 12.10 7.24 28.56
C ARG A 164 11.98 8.40 29.55
N GLU A 165 10.82 9.06 29.61
CA GLU A 165 10.51 10.10 30.60
C GLU A 165 10.69 9.59 32.03
N LYS A 166 10.09 8.43 32.37
CA LYS A 166 10.26 7.82 33.70
C LYS A 166 11.72 7.48 34.01
N SER A 167 12.47 7.00 33.03
CA SER A 167 13.89 6.74 33.20
C SER A 167 14.66 8.01 33.55
N ILE A 168 14.37 9.12 32.87
CA ILE A 168 14.97 10.43 33.17
C ILE A 168 14.64 10.85 34.60
N ASP A 169 13.37 10.75 35.02
CA ASP A 169 12.96 11.10 36.39
C ASP A 169 13.70 10.29 37.45
N TYR A 170 13.85 8.98 37.24
CA TYR A 170 14.60 8.13 38.17
C TYR A 170 16.09 8.51 38.22
N PHE A 171 16.69 8.87 37.08
CA PHE A 171 18.06 9.37 37.04
C PHE A 171 18.19 10.71 37.76
N GLU A 172 17.27 11.65 37.54
CA GLU A 172 17.25 12.94 38.24
C GLU A 172 17.13 12.73 39.76
N MET A 173 16.23 11.85 40.20
CA MET A 173 16.05 11.52 41.62
C MET A 173 17.30 10.86 42.24
N ALA A 174 17.97 9.96 41.52
CA ALA A 174 19.20 9.31 41.98
C ALA A 174 20.42 10.26 41.97
N ALA A 175 20.40 11.30 41.14
CA ALA A 175 21.44 12.32 41.07
C ALA A 175 21.32 13.41 42.14
N ILE A 176 20.23 13.43 42.94
CA ILE A 176 20.09 14.29 44.12
C ILE A 176 21.15 13.89 45.16
N GLY A 177 22.36 14.44 45.03
CA GLY A 177 23.50 14.19 45.90
C GLY A 177 24.87 14.03 45.21
N LYS A 178 24.94 13.89 43.87
CA LYS A 178 26.20 13.79 43.13
C LYS A 178 26.30 14.90 42.07
N GLN A 179 27.46 15.55 41.94
CA GLN A 179 27.76 16.56 40.91
C GLN A 179 28.02 15.89 39.54
N GLU A 180 27.04 15.16 39.01
CA GLU A 180 27.09 14.65 37.63
C GLU A 180 26.07 15.38 36.75
N PRO A 181 26.32 15.48 35.43
CA PRO A 181 25.47 16.25 34.53
C PRO A 181 24.03 15.70 34.54
N ARG A 182 23.07 16.59 34.81
CA ARG A 182 21.64 16.29 34.74
C ARG A 182 21.28 15.87 33.31
N ARG A 183 20.76 14.65 33.12
CA ARG A 183 19.95 14.36 31.92
C ARG A 183 18.63 15.09 32.12
N VAL A 184 18.47 16.23 31.45
CA VAL A 184 17.24 17.03 31.52
C VAL A 184 16.27 16.48 30.47
N ARG A 185 14.98 16.41 30.81
CA ARG A 185 13.92 16.05 29.84
C ARG A 185 13.95 16.94 28.59
N GLU A 186 14.21 18.22 28.79
CA GLU A 186 14.29 19.23 27.73
C GLU A 186 15.59 19.04 26.93
N GLY A 187 15.47 18.75 25.64
CA GLY A 187 16.60 18.48 24.75
C GLY A 187 17.11 17.03 24.78
N ASP A 188 16.37 16.07 25.37
CA ASP A 188 16.72 14.65 25.25
C ASP A 188 16.57 14.19 23.78
N PRO A 189 17.67 13.76 23.13
CA PRO A 189 17.66 13.44 21.70
C PRO A 189 16.82 12.18 21.38
N ILE A 190 16.61 11.29 22.35
CA ILE A 190 15.79 10.08 22.16
C ILE A 190 14.31 10.47 22.19
N LEU A 191 13.89 11.32 23.14
CA LEU A 191 12.53 11.85 23.16
C LEU A 191 12.20 12.63 21.88
N ALA A 192 13.11 13.48 21.40
CA ALA A 192 12.92 14.21 20.14
C ALA A 192 12.75 13.25 18.93
N ARG A 193 13.57 12.19 18.84
CA ARG A 193 13.44 11.18 17.77
C ARG A 193 12.12 10.40 17.86
N LEU A 194 11.69 10.05 19.08
CA LEU A 194 10.41 9.37 19.30
C LEU A 194 9.23 10.28 18.92
N GLN A 195 9.29 11.57 19.26
CA GLN A 195 8.28 12.55 18.83
C GLN A 195 8.19 12.65 17.30
N GLY A 196 9.32 12.78 16.60
CA GLY A 196 9.33 12.80 15.13
C GLY A 196 8.75 11.53 14.50
N ARG A 197 9.04 10.35 15.05
CA ARG A 197 8.41 9.09 14.59
C ARG A 197 6.90 9.08 14.86
N LYS A 198 6.47 9.60 16.01
CA LYS A 198 5.03 9.71 16.33
C LYS A 198 4.29 10.57 15.30
N GLU A 199 4.84 11.74 14.99
CA GLU A 199 4.26 12.67 14.02
C GLU A 199 4.13 12.02 12.63
N ARG A 200 5.15 11.29 12.18
CA ARG A 200 5.10 10.54 10.91
C ARG A 200 3.99 9.50 10.87
N PHE A 201 3.86 8.68 11.92
CA PHE A 201 2.80 7.65 11.97
C PHE A 201 1.40 8.26 12.12
N SER A 202 1.27 9.34 12.89
CA SER A 202 0.01 10.06 13.03
C SER A 202 -0.45 10.62 11.67
N TYR A 203 0.46 11.26 10.92
CA TYR A 203 0.20 11.71 9.54
C TYR A 203 -0.28 10.56 8.66
N ALA A 204 0.46 9.44 8.66
CA ALA A 204 0.12 8.28 7.84
C ALA A 204 -1.29 7.75 8.15
N GLY A 205 -1.62 7.62 9.44
CA GLY A 205 -2.94 7.14 9.87
C GLY A 205 -4.07 8.08 9.45
N GLU A 206 -3.87 9.40 9.54
CA GLU A 206 -4.83 10.39 9.07
C GLU A 206 -4.99 10.37 7.54
N ALA A 207 -3.89 10.34 6.80
CA ALA A 207 -3.89 10.30 5.35
C ALA A 207 -4.60 9.04 4.82
N LEU A 208 -4.30 7.86 5.40
CA LEU A 208 -4.97 6.61 5.05
C LEU A 208 -6.47 6.63 5.35
N ARG A 209 -6.90 7.21 6.47
CA ARG A 209 -8.33 7.36 6.78
C ARG A 209 -9.06 8.33 5.84
N GLY A 210 -8.34 9.31 5.28
CA GLY A 210 -8.85 10.22 4.25
C GLY A 210 -8.77 9.70 2.81
N SER A 211 -8.23 8.48 2.62
CA SER A 211 -8.02 7.87 1.31
C SER A 211 -9.22 7.08 0.82
N ALA A 212 -9.33 6.88 -0.50
CA ALA A 212 -10.33 6.00 -1.10
C ALA A 212 -9.72 4.63 -1.40
N PHE A 213 -10.37 3.55 -0.95
CA PHE A 213 -9.95 2.18 -1.26
C PHE A 213 -10.89 1.52 -2.26
N TYR A 214 -10.31 0.84 -3.24
CA TYR A 214 -11.01 0.01 -4.21
C TYR A 214 -10.46 -1.42 -4.14
N LEU A 215 -11.35 -2.41 -4.07
CA LEU A 215 -10.94 -3.81 -4.07
C LEU A 215 -11.16 -4.42 -5.45
N VAL A 216 -10.17 -5.15 -5.94
CA VAL A 216 -10.26 -5.89 -7.21
C VAL A 216 -10.41 -7.38 -6.91
N CYS A 217 -11.41 -7.99 -7.52
CA CYS A 217 -11.69 -9.41 -7.36
C CYS A 217 -11.99 -10.08 -8.70
N THR A 218 -12.04 -11.40 -8.72
CA THR A 218 -12.53 -12.21 -9.85
C THR A 218 -13.81 -12.94 -9.45
N PRO A 219 -14.69 -13.31 -10.40
CA PRO A 219 -15.96 -14.00 -10.11
C PRO A 219 -15.77 -15.49 -9.77
N ASP A 220 -14.72 -15.82 -9.01
CA ASP A 220 -14.51 -17.13 -8.41
C ASP A 220 -14.78 -17.10 -6.90
N GLU A 221 -15.32 -18.20 -6.38
CA GLU A 221 -15.80 -18.30 -5.00
C GLU A 221 -14.74 -17.94 -3.94
N LEU A 222 -13.48 -18.27 -4.18
CA LEU A 222 -12.41 -17.98 -3.24
C LEU A 222 -12.07 -16.48 -3.25
N SER A 223 -11.99 -15.86 -4.43
CA SER A 223 -11.78 -14.42 -4.55
C SER A 223 -12.93 -13.61 -3.94
N VAL A 224 -14.19 -14.04 -4.13
CA VAL A 224 -15.36 -13.38 -3.54
C VAL A 224 -15.27 -13.39 -2.01
N ARG A 225 -15.06 -14.57 -1.40
CA ARG A 225 -14.92 -14.70 0.07
C ARG A 225 -13.75 -13.90 0.64
N GLU A 226 -12.63 -13.84 -0.08
CA GLU A 226 -11.46 -13.07 0.36
C GLU A 226 -11.72 -11.56 0.29
N THR A 227 -12.52 -11.12 -0.69
CA THR A 227 -12.96 -9.73 -0.83
C THR A 227 -13.93 -9.34 0.28
N GLU A 228 -14.90 -10.21 0.61
CA GLU A 228 -15.83 -10.01 1.73
C GLU A 228 -15.11 -9.85 3.08
N ARG A 229 -14.10 -10.71 3.33
CA ARG A 229 -13.23 -10.59 4.51
C ARG A 229 -12.45 -9.28 4.49
N SER A 230 -11.90 -8.91 3.34
CA SER A 230 -11.16 -7.66 3.19
C SER A 230 -12.05 -6.45 3.46
N LEU A 231 -13.28 -6.42 2.96
CA LEU A 231 -14.27 -5.36 3.26
C LEU A 231 -14.52 -5.24 4.77
N SER A 232 -14.72 -6.37 5.45
CA SER A 232 -14.94 -6.40 6.89
C SER A 232 -13.72 -5.84 7.66
N THR A 233 -12.51 -6.24 7.27
CA THR A 233 -11.27 -5.76 7.90
C THR A 233 -11.01 -4.28 7.65
N HIS A 234 -11.28 -3.74 6.46
CA HIS A 234 -11.16 -2.29 6.22
C HIS A 234 -12.08 -1.49 7.15
N ARG A 235 -13.32 -1.95 7.37
CA ARG A 235 -14.25 -1.32 8.32
C ARG A 235 -13.74 -1.34 9.76
N GLU A 236 -13.16 -2.45 10.21
CA GLU A 236 -12.57 -2.57 11.55
C GLU A 236 -11.46 -1.54 11.79
N TYR A 237 -10.69 -1.20 10.74
CA TYR A 237 -9.64 -0.19 10.78
C TYR A 237 -10.11 1.24 10.42
N GLY A 238 -11.40 1.43 10.13
CA GLY A 238 -11.95 2.73 9.76
C GLY A 238 -11.48 3.24 8.39
N LEU A 239 -11.11 2.34 7.49
CA LEU A 239 -10.73 2.65 6.11
C LEU A 239 -11.97 2.57 5.20
N SER A 240 -12.19 3.60 4.37
CA SER A 240 -13.35 3.67 3.48
C SER A 240 -13.11 2.90 2.18
N VAL A 241 -13.85 1.82 1.97
CA VAL A 241 -13.87 1.12 0.68
C VAL A 241 -15.01 1.72 -0.16
N GLU A 242 -14.64 2.49 -1.17
CA GLU A 242 -15.56 3.23 -2.03
C GLU A 242 -16.17 2.35 -3.13
N GLY A 243 -15.53 1.22 -3.46
CA GLY A 243 -16.09 0.28 -4.42
C GLY A 243 -15.28 -0.99 -4.65
N VAL A 244 -15.88 -1.91 -5.40
CA VAL A 244 -15.28 -3.17 -5.83
C VAL A 244 -15.29 -3.28 -7.35
N VAL A 245 -14.17 -3.69 -7.93
CA VAL A 245 -14.01 -3.96 -9.37
C VAL A 245 -13.96 -5.46 -9.59
N ILE A 246 -14.90 -5.99 -10.37
CA ILE A 246 -14.95 -7.39 -10.77
C ILE A 246 -14.17 -7.53 -12.07
N ASN A 247 -13.00 -8.15 -12.02
CA ASN A 247 -12.12 -8.34 -13.16
C ASN A 247 -12.20 -9.76 -13.75
N LYS A 248 -11.66 -9.92 -14.96
CA LYS A 248 -11.49 -11.19 -15.67
C LYS A 248 -12.78 -11.95 -15.94
N ARG A 249 -13.90 -11.26 -16.16
CA ARG A 249 -15.17 -11.91 -16.52
C ARG A 249 -15.01 -12.74 -17.78
N THR A 250 -15.59 -13.93 -17.76
CA THR A 250 -15.56 -14.82 -18.92
C THR A 250 -16.48 -14.28 -20.01
N PRO A 251 -16.04 -14.20 -21.28
CA PRO A 251 -16.91 -13.81 -22.38
C PRO A 251 -17.99 -14.87 -22.60
N GLU A 252 -19.23 -14.42 -22.77
CA GLU A 252 -20.34 -15.31 -23.10
C GLU A 252 -20.28 -15.69 -24.58
N PRO A 253 -20.39 -17.00 -24.91
CA PRO A 253 -20.47 -17.42 -26.30
C PRO A 253 -21.80 -16.98 -26.91
N GLU A 254 -21.78 -16.74 -28.22
CA GLU A 254 -22.98 -16.38 -28.97
C GLU A 254 -24.05 -17.49 -28.86
N PRO A 255 -25.35 -17.14 -28.90
CA PRO A 255 -26.43 -18.13 -28.73
C PRO A 255 -26.37 -19.32 -29.69
N HIS A 256 -25.84 -19.09 -30.89
CA HIS A 256 -25.75 -20.09 -31.96
C HIS A 256 -24.46 -20.94 -31.92
N GLU A 257 -23.49 -20.61 -31.06
CA GLU A 257 -22.24 -21.37 -30.98
C GLU A 257 -22.45 -22.70 -30.26
N GLU A 258 -22.07 -23.82 -30.87
CA GLU A 258 -22.25 -25.15 -30.29
C GLU A 258 -20.91 -25.83 -29.99
N GLY A 259 -20.96 -27.00 -29.34
CA GLY A 259 -19.80 -27.82 -29.03
C GLY A 259 -19.25 -27.66 -27.61
N ARG A 260 -18.10 -28.29 -27.36
CA ARG A 260 -17.52 -28.43 -26.02
C ARG A 260 -17.14 -27.08 -25.40
N GLY A 261 -16.49 -26.20 -26.18
CA GLY A 261 -16.05 -24.89 -25.71
C GLY A 261 -17.21 -23.98 -25.34
N ALA A 262 -18.20 -23.84 -26.22
CA ALA A 262 -19.40 -23.04 -25.96
C ALA A 262 -20.19 -23.55 -24.74
N ARG A 263 -20.35 -24.87 -24.58
CA ARG A 263 -21.00 -25.43 -23.40
C ARG A 263 -20.25 -25.10 -22.11
N PHE A 264 -18.93 -25.29 -22.10
CA PHE A 264 -18.09 -24.97 -20.94
C PHE A 264 -18.17 -23.49 -20.58
N LEU A 265 -18.08 -22.58 -21.55
CA LEU A 265 -18.17 -21.14 -21.31
C LEU A 265 -19.54 -20.74 -20.78
N ARG A 266 -20.64 -21.30 -21.30
CA ARG A 266 -21.99 -21.03 -20.77
C ARG A 266 -22.14 -21.47 -19.33
N GLU A 267 -21.69 -22.69 -18.99
CA GLU A 267 -21.73 -23.18 -17.61
C GLU A 267 -20.90 -22.27 -16.69
N LYS A 268 -19.70 -21.89 -17.13
CA LYS A 268 -18.83 -20.98 -16.37
C LYS A 268 -19.46 -19.60 -16.18
N VAL A 269 -20.00 -18.99 -17.24
CA VAL A 269 -20.67 -17.68 -17.19
C VAL A 269 -21.91 -17.73 -16.31
N ALA A 270 -22.68 -18.81 -16.32
CA ALA A 270 -23.82 -18.98 -15.42
C ALA A 270 -23.36 -18.97 -13.95
N THR A 271 -22.31 -19.71 -13.61
CA THR A 271 -21.73 -19.70 -12.25
C THR A 271 -21.12 -18.34 -11.87
N GLU A 272 -20.46 -17.66 -12.81
CA GLU A 272 -19.93 -16.31 -12.58
C GLU A 272 -21.06 -15.30 -12.34
N ARG A 273 -22.15 -15.37 -13.10
CA ARG A 273 -23.33 -14.51 -12.91
C ARG A 273 -23.96 -14.68 -11.54
N GLU A 274 -24.21 -15.91 -11.11
CA GLU A 274 -24.75 -16.17 -9.77
C GLU A 274 -23.90 -15.52 -8.67
N ARG A 275 -22.57 -15.57 -8.80
CA ARG A 275 -21.65 -14.92 -7.85
C ARG A 275 -21.62 -13.40 -7.97
N ILE A 276 -21.73 -12.87 -9.18
CA ILE A 276 -21.80 -11.42 -9.41
C ILE A 276 -23.08 -10.87 -8.79
N ASP A 277 -24.21 -11.55 -9.00
CA ASP A 277 -25.48 -11.20 -8.37
C ASP A 277 -25.38 -11.27 -6.84
N GLU A 278 -24.76 -12.33 -6.29
CA GLU A 278 -24.47 -12.43 -4.86
C GLU A 278 -23.60 -11.28 -4.34
N MET A 279 -22.60 -10.84 -5.11
CA MET A 279 -21.75 -9.69 -4.74
C MET A 279 -22.55 -8.38 -4.72
N HIS A 280 -23.40 -8.14 -5.72
CA HIS A 280 -24.28 -6.97 -5.76
C HIS A 280 -25.26 -6.93 -4.58
N GLU A 281 -25.68 -8.09 -4.07
CA GLU A 281 -26.60 -8.19 -2.92
C GLU A 281 -25.89 -8.14 -1.56
N SER A 282 -24.70 -8.73 -1.45
CA SER A 282 -24.01 -8.97 -0.16
C SER A 282 -22.95 -7.93 0.20
N PHE A 283 -22.34 -7.27 -0.78
CA PHE A 283 -21.30 -6.28 -0.52
C PHE A 283 -21.91 -4.93 -0.15
N ASP A 284 -21.49 -4.38 0.99
CA ASP A 284 -21.91 -3.03 1.39
C ASP A 284 -21.25 -1.92 0.54
N ALA A 285 -20.22 -2.26 -0.24
CA ALA A 285 -19.54 -1.37 -1.17
C ALA A 285 -20.07 -1.61 -2.59
N PRO A 286 -20.31 -0.55 -3.40
CA PRO A 286 -20.85 -0.69 -4.74
C PRO A 286 -19.86 -1.38 -5.69
N ILE A 287 -20.38 -2.09 -6.68
CA ILE A 287 -19.57 -2.55 -7.81
C ILE A 287 -19.35 -1.37 -8.75
N VAL A 288 -18.09 -0.99 -8.95
CA VAL A 288 -17.66 0.19 -9.74
C VAL A 288 -16.92 -0.19 -11.02
N GLY A 289 -17.06 -1.44 -11.47
CA GLY A 289 -16.49 -1.90 -12.72
C GLY A 289 -16.62 -3.41 -12.89
N GLU A 290 -16.94 -3.85 -14.11
CA GLU A 290 -17.09 -5.26 -14.47
C GLU A 290 -16.27 -5.56 -15.74
N ILE A 291 -14.98 -5.86 -15.57
CA ILE A 291 -14.01 -5.94 -16.65
C ILE A 291 -13.94 -7.35 -17.25
N GLY A 292 -14.11 -7.43 -18.57
CA GLY A 292 -13.96 -8.67 -19.34
C GLY A 292 -12.51 -9.12 -19.49
N THR A 293 -12.27 -10.44 -19.44
CA THR A 293 -10.96 -11.02 -19.80
C THR A 293 -10.55 -10.61 -21.22
N ARG A 294 -9.29 -10.20 -21.39
CA ARG A 294 -8.68 -9.93 -22.70
C ARG A 294 -7.74 -11.07 -23.11
N VAL A 295 -7.63 -11.30 -24.42
CA VAL A 295 -6.78 -12.37 -24.98
C VAL A 295 -5.31 -11.99 -24.98
N ARG A 296 -5.01 -10.68 -25.05
CA ARG A 296 -3.67 -10.12 -25.02
C ARG A 296 -3.44 -9.45 -23.68
N GLU A 297 -2.17 -9.23 -23.38
CA GLU A 297 -1.76 -8.40 -22.27
C GLU A 297 -2.32 -6.98 -22.41
N ILE A 298 -2.75 -6.41 -21.29
CA ILE A 298 -3.46 -5.14 -21.26
C ILE A 298 -2.42 -4.01 -21.20
N LYS A 299 -2.05 -3.51 -22.38
CA LYS A 299 -1.18 -2.36 -22.59
C LYS A 299 -1.83 -1.40 -23.60
N GLY A 300 -1.37 -0.14 -23.64
CA GLY A 300 -1.79 0.84 -24.64
C GLY A 300 -3.31 0.99 -24.75
N ASP A 301 -3.87 0.77 -25.94
CA ASP A 301 -5.31 0.90 -26.20
C ASP A 301 -6.18 -0.01 -25.34
N LEU A 302 -5.71 -1.22 -25.01
CA LEU A 302 -6.47 -2.12 -24.12
C LEU A 302 -6.53 -1.56 -22.69
N LEU A 303 -5.49 -0.86 -22.23
CA LEU A 303 -5.50 -0.17 -20.94
C LEU A 303 -6.53 0.98 -20.95
N ALA A 304 -6.65 1.69 -22.07
CA ALA A 304 -7.66 2.73 -22.26
C ALA A 304 -9.09 2.17 -22.25
N GLU A 305 -9.32 0.99 -22.84
CA GLU A 305 -10.62 0.29 -22.74
C GLU A 305 -10.96 -0.05 -21.29
N VAL A 306 -10.00 -0.63 -20.54
CA VAL A 306 -10.21 -0.95 -19.13
C VAL A 306 -10.51 0.32 -18.33
N ALA A 307 -9.83 1.44 -18.61
CA ALA A 307 -10.09 2.72 -17.96
C ALA A 307 -11.51 3.24 -18.20
N ALA A 308 -12.09 2.96 -19.37
CA ALA A 308 -13.47 3.33 -19.73
C ALA A 308 -14.52 2.43 -19.07
N GLU A 309 -14.18 1.19 -18.73
CA GLU A 309 -15.05 0.24 -18.01
C GLU A 309 -15.10 0.50 -16.49
N LEU A 310 -14.22 1.37 -15.96
CA LEU A 310 -14.23 1.78 -14.55
C LEU A 310 -15.22 2.91 -14.30
N ASP A 311 -16.22 2.65 -13.47
CA ASP A 311 -17.18 3.63 -12.95
C ASP A 311 -16.67 4.27 -11.64
N VAL A 312 -15.43 4.76 -11.70
CA VAL A 312 -14.75 5.44 -10.59
C VAL A 312 -14.56 6.91 -10.95
N ASP A 313 -15.00 7.80 -10.06
CA ASP A 313 -14.84 9.25 -10.26
C ASP A 313 -13.37 9.67 -10.27
N VAL A 314 -13.09 10.68 -11.09
CA VAL A 314 -11.77 11.31 -11.23
C VAL A 314 -11.74 12.62 -10.48
#